data_AF-A0A182T7R0-F1
#
_entry.id   AF-A0A182T7R0-F1
#
_cell.length_a   1.000
_cell.length_b   1.000
_cell.length_c   1.000
_cell.angle_alpha   90.00
_cell.angle_beta   90.00
_cell.angle_gamma   90.00
#
_symmetry.space_group_name_H-M   'P 1'
#
loop_
_entity.id
_entity.type
_entity.pdbx_description
1 polymer ?
#
loop_
_entity_poly.entity_id
_entity_poly.type
_entity_poly.pdbx_seq_one_letter_code
_entity_poly.pdbx_strand_id
1 'polypeptide(L)'
;LVYDPSKLDVGPETEAILDQLKGREYQTRILLNKADQVKPEELLRVQSALIWNISPLMSSAQPPVMYTVSLWSNPFEVGAPVRLLQAQERTLLLDLGQAIDRRIENKIASARRFAVRVRNHAKMVDCYLTTYYNHKTLFGNKKQISEKIIANPQDYHIYEGLSTLTNISRYDLPDPEVYRDFFHLNPLYEFKKLSETCTYFRGCPINKLDVAIAYELPELVGKYKKMSEAALAKLDVLTPTSDFGKGKSNS
;
A
#
# COMPACT_ATOMS: atom_id res chain seq x y z
N LEU A 1 12.82 3.17 4.46
CA LEU A 1 13.30 3.15 5.87
C LEU A 1 14.81 3.10 5.83
N VAL A 2 15.50 3.86 6.68
CA VAL A 2 16.96 3.91 6.70
C VAL A 2 17.44 3.42 8.06
N TYR A 3 18.33 2.42 8.06
CA TYR A 3 18.94 1.84 9.24
C TYR A 3 20.45 2.01 9.19
N ASP A 4 21.06 2.11 10.35
CA ASP A 4 22.51 2.11 10.54
C ASP A 4 22.93 0.71 11.00
N PRO A 5 23.92 0.04 10.37
CA PRO A 5 24.42 -1.26 10.79
C PRO A 5 24.79 -1.37 12.26
N SER A 6 25.22 -0.27 12.88
CA SER A 6 25.60 -0.21 14.30
C SER A 6 24.39 -0.15 15.25
N LYS A 7 23.19 0.14 14.74
CA LYS A 7 21.96 0.34 15.51
C LYS A 7 20.77 -0.26 14.77
N LEU A 8 20.52 -1.54 15.00
CA LEU A 8 19.44 -2.31 14.36
C LEU A 8 18.18 -2.44 15.23
N ASP A 9 18.14 -1.77 16.38
CA ASP A 9 17.03 -1.87 17.31
C ASP A 9 15.78 -1.21 16.72
N VAL A 10 14.73 -2.01 16.59
CA VAL A 10 13.41 -1.56 16.14
C VAL A 10 12.67 -1.04 17.36
N GLY A 11 12.64 0.28 17.53
CA GLY A 11 11.88 0.93 18.62
C GLY A 11 10.38 1.05 18.32
N PRO A 12 9.57 1.43 19.32
CA PRO A 12 8.10 1.52 19.20
C PRO A 12 7.63 2.49 18.10
N GLU A 13 8.40 3.54 17.83
CA GLU A 13 8.12 4.46 16.72
C GLU A 13 8.25 3.78 15.35
N THR A 14 9.26 2.92 15.20
CA THR A 14 9.47 2.18 13.96
C THR A 14 8.44 1.09 13.79
N GLU A 15 8.04 0.43 14.89
CA GLU A 15 6.91 -0.51 14.89
C GLU A 15 5.62 0.15 14.41
N ALA A 16 5.29 1.33 14.94
CA ALA A 16 4.11 2.10 14.52
C ALA A 16 4.16 2.49 13.04
N ILE A 17 5.33 2.87 12.51
CA ILE A 17 5.50 3.15 11.08
C ILE A 17 5.32 1.89 10.24
N LEU A 18 5.90 0.76 10.65
CA LEU A 18 5.76 -0.52 9.93
C LEU A 18 4.31 -1.00 9.94
N ASP A 19 3.59 -0.82 11.05
CA ASP A 19 2.17 -1.13 11.16
C ASP A 19 1.32 -0.30 10.19
N GLN A 20 1.59 0.99 10.05
CA GLN A 20 0.93 1.85 9.06
C GLN A 20 1.26 1.49 7.60
N LEU A 21 2.39 0.82 7.37
CA LEU A 21 2.82 0.37 6.05
C LEU A 21 2.26 -1.02 5.67
N LYS A 22 1.56 -1.71 6.58
CA LYS A 22 0.90 -2.99 6.28
C LYS A 22 0.00 -2.86 5.05
N GLY A 23 0.12 -3.81 4.13
CA GLY A 23 -0.58 -3.78 2.83
C GLY A 23 0.04 -2.84 1.76
N ARG A 24 1.09 -2.09 2.11
CA ARG A 24 1.93 -1.30 1.18
C ARG A 24 3.41 -1.68 1.27
N GLU A 25 3.71 -2.82 1.87
CA GLU A 25 5.07 -3.31 2.11
C GLU A 25 5.87 -3.45 0.82
N TYR A 26 5.23 -3.84 -0.29
CA TYR A 26 5.89 -3.93 -1.61
C TYR A 26 6.43 -2.59 -2.14
N GLN A 27 5.94 -1.46 -1.63
CA GLN A 27 6.43 -0.11 -1.96
C GLN A 27 7.60 0.30 -1.06
N THR A 28 7.83 -0.42 0.03
CA THR A 28 8.84 -0.07 1.02
C THR A 28 10.20 -0.59 0.54
N ARG A 29 11.21 0.25 0.67
CA ARG A 29 12.63 -0.10 0.51
C ARG A 29 13.36 0.17 1.81
N ILE A 30 14.19 -0.76 2.21
CA ILE A 30 15.03 -0.66 3.40
C ILE A 30 16.45 -0.34 2.94
N LEU A 31 17.03 0.72 3.48
CA LEU A 31 18.40 1.13 3.20
C LEU A 31 19.22 0.90 4.46
N LEU A 32 20.22 0.03 4.37
CA LEU A 32 21.24 -0.12 5.38
C LEU A 32 22.40 0.83 5.02
N ASN A 33 22.41 2.00 5.63
CA ASN A 33 23.33 3.11 5.31
C ASN A 33 24.56 3.08 6.25
N LYS A 34 25.71 3.61 5.79
CA LYS A 34 27.02 3.51 6.48
C LYS A 34 27.58 2.08 6.56
N ALA A 35 27.22 1.27 5.57
CA ALA A 35 27.66 -0.11 5.48
C ALA A 35 29.16 -0.29 5.21
N ASP A 36 29.87 0.79 4.90
CA ASP A 36 31.33 0.83 4.79
C ASP A 36 32.04 0.71 6.13
N GLN A 37 31.37 1.05 7.25
CA GLN A 37 31.92 0.93 8.61
C GLN A 37 31.95 -0.53 9.11
N VAL A 38 31.35 -1.46 8.36
CA VAL A 38 31.18 -2.86 8.76
C VAL A 38 31.94 -3.78 7.81
N LYS A 39 32.56 -4.82 8.37
CA LYS A 39 33.28 -5.81 7.58
C LYS A 39 32.33 -6.63 6.69
N PRO A 40 32.79 -7.12 5.54
CA PRO A 40 31.95 -7.89 4.62
C PRO A 40 31.25 -9.10 5.26
N GLU A 41 31.94 -9.82 6.15
CA GLU A 41 31.40 -10.98 6.88
C GLU A 41 30.33 -10.62 7.91
N GLU A 42 30.45 -9.47 8.56
CA GLU A 42 29.49 -8.99 9.57
C GLU A 42 28.23 -8.42 8.90
N LEU A 43 28.37 -7.87 7.69
CA LEU A 43 27.29 -7.24 6.93
C LEU A 43 26.12 -8.19 6.65
N LEU A 44 26.41 -9.45 6.30
CA LEU A 44 25.38 -10.47 6.11
C LEU A 44 24.63 -10.78 7.42
N ARG A 45 25.34 -10.80 8.56
CA ARG A 45 24.75 -11.04 9.88
C ARG A 45 23.85 -9.87 10.29
N VAL A 46 24.29 -8.63 10.05
CA VAL A 46 23.51 -7.40 10.27
C VAL A 46 22.22 -7.39 9.45
N GLN A 47 22.29 -7.70 8.15
CA GLN A 47 21.08 -7.79 7.31
C GLN A 47 20.10 -8.86 7.81
N SER A 48 20.63 -10.02 8.18
CA SER A 48 19.82 -11.15 8.66
C SER A 48 19.15 -10.81 10.00
N ALA A 49 19.87 -10.17 10.92
CA ALA A 49 19.34 -9.68 12.18
C ALA A 49 18.24 -8.64 11.97
N LEU A 50 18.42 -7.69 11.04
CA LEU A 50 17.40 -6.70 10.73
C LEU A 50 16.14 -7.35 10.16
N ILE A 51 16.27 -8.29 9.22
CA ILE A 51 15.13 -9.04 8.66
C ILE A 51 14.40 -9.80 9.78
N TRP A 52 15.14 -10.45 10.68
CA TRP A 52 14.55 -11.16 11.81
C TRP A 52 13.76 -10.23 12.73
N ASN A 53 14.32 -9.05 13.07
CA ASN A 53 13.68 -8.08 13.96
C ASN A 53 12.40 -7.49 13.36
N ILE A 54 12.36 -7.24 12.05
CA ILE A 54 11.18 -6.66 11.39
C ILE A 54 10.16 -7.70 10.94
N SER A 55 10.54 -8.97 10.82
CA SER A 55 9.67 -10.03 10.31
C SER A 55 8.33 -10.15 11.05
N PRO A 56 8.26 -10.06 12.40
CA PRO A 56 6.98 -10.12 13.13
C PRO A 56 6.05 -8.94 12.85
N LEU A 57 6.61 -7.82 12.39
CA LEU A 57 5.90 -6.57 12.12
C LEU A 57 5.39 -6.48 10.68
N MET A 58 5.86 -7.39 9.81
CA MET A 58 5.46 -7.48 8.41
C MET A 58 4.34 -8.49 8.25
N SER A 59 3.31 -8.12 7.48
CA SER A 59 2.19 -9.00 7.12
C SER A 59 2.50 -9.85 5.87
N SER A 60 3.48 -9.46 5.06
CA SER A 60 3.92 -10.20 3.87
C SER A 60 4.85 -11.37 4.22
N ALA A 61 4.59 -12.52 3.58
CA ALA A 61 5.49 -13.68 3.62
C ALA A 61 6.77 -13.48 2.77
N GLN A 62 6.79 -12.50 1.87
CA GLN A 62 7.98 -12.16 1.07
C GLN A 62 8.87 -11.17 1.83
N PRO A 63 10.20 -11.37 1.83
CA PRO A 63 11.13 -10.48 2.48
C PRO A 63 11.13 -9.09 1.82
N PRO A 64 11.32 -8.01 2.59
CA PRO A 64 11.40 -6.66 2.04
C PRO A 64 12.67 -6.48 1.21
N VAL A 65 12.58 -5.63 0.19
CA VAL A 65 13.75 -5.26 -0.62
C VAL A 65 14.68 -4.38 0.22
N MET A 66 15.92 -4.83 0.37
CA MET A 66 16.95 -4.16 1.16
C MET A 66 18.17 -3.84 0.30
N TYR A 67 18.70 -2.63 0.45
CA TYR A 67 19.94 -2.19 -0.18
C TYR A 67 20.97 -1.85 0.88
N THR A 68 22.20 -2.28 0.63
CA THR A 68 23.36 -1.97 1.48
C THR A 68 24.20 -0.91 0.81
N VAL A 69 24.27 0.26 1.41
CA VAL A 69 24.84 1.45 0.78
C VAL A 69 25.63 2.27 1.79
N SER A 70 26.48 3.16 1.29
CA SER A 70 27.03 4.25 2.08
C SER A 70 26.84 5.54 1.29
N LEU A 71 25.74 6.25 1.61
CA LEU A 71 25.25 7.38 0.83
C LEU A 71 25.83 8.70 1.36
N TRP A 72 27.15 8.87 1.19
CA TRP A 72 27.86 10.09 1.52
C TRP A 72 29.01 10.34 0.54
N SER A 73 29.50 11.58 0.48
CA SER A 73 30.56 11.96 -0.45
C SER A 73 31.97 11.60 0.01
N ASN A 74 32.10 10.97 1.18
CA ASN A 74 33.39 10.59 1.74
C ASN A 74 33.93 9.31 1.07
N PRO A 75 35.26 9.12 1.04
CA PRO A 75 35.83 7.85 0.62
C PRO A 75 35.38 6.72 1.56
N PHE A 76 35.21 5.52 1.01
CA PHE A 76 34.89 4.34 1.81
C PHE A 76 35.99 4.02 2.82
N GLU A 77 35.58 3.53 3.99
CA GLU A 77 36.49 3.05 5.03
C GLU A 77 37.39 1.90 4.55
N VAL A 78 38.57 1.79 5.17
CA VAL A 78 39.56 0.77 4.82
C VAL A 78 39.01 -0.62 5.15
N GLY A 79 38.98 -1.51 4.15
CA GLY A 79 38.43 -2.86 4.29
C GLY A 79 36.94 -2.99 3.97
N ALA A 80 36.27 -1.89 3.58
CA ALA A 80 34.89 -1.92 3.13
C ALA A 80 34.72 -2.75 1.84
N PRO A 81 33.57 -3.44 1.64
CA PRO A 81 33.27 -4.16 0.41
C PRO A 81 32.85 -3.19 -0.72
N VAL A 82 33.79 -2.37 -1.21
CA VAL A 82 33.55 -1.28 -2.18
C VAL A 82 32.76 -1.73 -3.41
N ARG A 83 33.14 -2.87 -4.02
CA ARG A 83 32.46 -3.39 -5.22
C ARG A 83 30.99 -3.74 -4.95
N LEU A 84 30.69 -4.27 -3.76
CA LEU A 84 29.31 -4.59 -3.36
C LEU A 84 28.52 -3.30 -3.16
N LEU A 85 29.06 -2.34 -2.41
CA LEU A 85 28.39 -1.08 -2.09
C LEU A 85 28.05 -0.30 -3.36
N GLN A 86 29.00 -0.18 -4.29
CA GLN A 86 28.76 0.48 -5.59
C GLN A 86 27.70 -0.25 -6.43
N ALA A 87 27.71 -1.59 -6.45
CA ALA A 87 26.71 -2.37 -7.17
C ALA A 87 25.31 -2.23 -6.56
N GLN A 88 25.21 -2.18 -5.23
CA GLN A 88 23.97 -1.96 -4.50
C GLN A 88 23.44 -0.54 -4.71
N GLU A 89 24.30 0.47 -4.66
CA GLU A 89 23.96 1.86 -4.96
C GLU A 89 23.42 2.01 -6.38
N ARG A 90 24.09 1.42 -7.38
CA ARG A 90 23.61 1.41 -8.76
C ARG A 90 22.23 0.77 -8.88
N THR A 91 22.02 -0.36 -8.20
CA THR A 91 20.71 -1.05 -8.18
C THR A 91 19.63 -0.18 -7.53
N LEU A 92 19.96 0.50 -6.43
CA LEU A 92 19.06 1.44 -5.76
C LEU A 92 18.66 2.59 -6.68
N LEU A 93 19.61 3.19 -7.40
CA LEU A 93 19.33 4.28 -8.34
C LEU A 93 18.45 3.81 -9.51
N LEU A 94 18.67 2.59 -10.02
CA LEU A 94 17.81 2.00 -11.05
C LEU A 94 16.38 1.76 -10.54
N ASP A 95 16.22 1.21 -9.34
CA ASP A 95 14.91 1.00 -8.72
C ASP A 95 14.20 2.34 -8.45
N LEU A 96 14.93 3.37 -8.02
CA LEU A 96 14.39 4.73 -7.86
C LEU A 96 13.91 5.31 -9.21
N GLY A 97 14.69 5.14 -10.28
CA GLY A 97 14.28 5.51 -11.63
C GLY A 97 12.99 4.81 -12.05
N GLN A 98 12.92 3.49 -11.88
CA GLN A 98 11.71 2.71 -12.18
C GLN A 98 10.50 3.14 -11.36
N ALA A 99 10.71 3.52 -10.09
CA ALA A 99 9.64 4.03 -9.23
C ALA A 99 9.08 5.36 -9.74
N ILE A 100 9.95 6.23 -10.26
CA ILE A 100 9.57 7.51 -10.90
C ILE A 100 8.78 7.24 -12.19
N ASP A 101 9.26 6.31 -13.03
CA ASP A 101 8.59 5.96 -14.29
C ASP A 101 7.18 5.40 -14.04
N ARG A 102 7.04 4.57 -13.00
CA ARG A 102 5.77 3.95 -12.60
C ARG A 102 4.91 4.82 -11.70
N ARG A 103 5.25 6.10 -11.47
CA ARG A 103 4.55 6.98 -10.51
C ARG A 103 3.04 7.08 -10.78
N ILE A 104 2.65 7.17 -12.05
CA ILE A 104 1.24 7.34 -12.44
C ILE A 104 0.48 6.03 -12.26
N GLU A 105 1.06 4.90 -12.67
CA GLU A 105 0.49 3.57 -12.42
C GLU A 105 0.29 3.32 -10.93
N ASN A 106 1.31 3.65 -10.12
CA ASN A 106 1.25 3.55 -8.67
C ASN A 106 0.17 4.47 -8.06
N LYS A 107 -0.03 5.67 -8.61
CA LYS A 107 -1.08 6.60 -8.18
C LYS A 107 -2.47 6.04 -8.49
N ILE A 108 -2.67 5.50 -9.69
CA ILE A 108 -3.95 4.88 -10.09
C ILE A 108 -4.24 3.64 -9.24
N ALA A 109 -3.25 2.77 -9.02
CA ALA A 109 -3.38 1.61 -8.15
C ALA A 109 -3.72 2.01 -6.70
N SER A 110 -3.09 3.06 -6.19
CA SER A 110 -3.38 3.61 -4.85
C SER A 110 -4.81 4.16 -4.77
N ALA A 111 -5.27 4.88 -5.80
CA ALA A 111 -6.64 5.37 -5.90
C ALA A 111 -7.65 4.21 -5.93
N ARG A 112 -7.36 3.14 -6.68
CA ARG A 112 -8.20 1.93 -6.71
C ARG A 112 -8.31 1.27 -5.34
N ARG A 113 -7.20 1.07 -4.63
CA ARG A 113 -7.23 0.51 -3.27
C ARG A 113 -8.01 1.39 -2.29
N PHE A 114 -7.86 2.70 -2.40
CA PHE A 114 -8.65 3.64 -1.61
C PHE A 114 -10.14 3.54 -1.92
N ALA A 115 -10.52 3.47 -3.19
CA ALA A 115 -11.90 3.27 -3.62
C ALA A 115 -12.50 1.96 -3.08
N VAL A 116 -11.75 0.85 -3.12
CA VAL A 116 -12.15 -0.43 -2.52
C VAL A 116 -12.41 -0.29 -1.02
N ARG A 117 -11.50 0.38 -0.28
CA ARG A 117 -11.69 0.64 1.15
C ARG A 117 -12.94 1.46 1.44
N VAL A 118 -13.17 2.54 0.68
CA VAL A 118 -14.36 3.38 0.83
C VAL A 118 -15.63 2.57 0.60
N ARG A 119 -15.65 1.74 -0.46
CA ARG A 119 -16.77 0.85 -0.76
C ARG A 119 -17.02 -0.16 0.37
N ASN A 120 -15.98 -0.83 0.85
CA ASN A 120 -16.09 -1.83 1.90
C ASN A 120 -16.57 -1.19 3.21
N HIS A 121 -16.07 -0.01 3.57
CA HIS A 121 -16.54 0.75 4.72
C HIS A 121 -18.03 1.11 4.59
N ALA A 122 -18.44 1.64 3.43
CA ALA A 122 -19.84 1.99 3.19
C ALA A 122 -20.77 0.78 3.32
N LYS A 123 -20.38 -0.38 2.78
CA LYS A 123 -21.15 -1.63 2.90
C LYS A 123 -21.16 -2.18 4.33
N MET A 124 -20.07 -2.04 5.08
CA MET A 124 -20.03 -2.41 6.50
C MET A 124 -21.02 -1.56 7.31
N VAL A 125 -20.97 -0.23 7.16
CA VAL A 125 -21.90 0.67 7.86
C VAL A 125 -23.35 0.35 7.50
N ASP A 126 -23.64 0.07 6.22
CA ASP A 126 -24.99 -0.32 5.79
C ASP A 126 -25.45 -1.66 6.37
N CYS A 127 -24.55 -2.63 6.55
CA CYS A 127 -24.85 -3.91 7.22
C CYS A 127 -25.18 -3.71 8.70
N TYR A 128 -24.37 -2.91 9.43
CA TYR A 128 -24.68 -2.52 10.82
C TYR A 128 -26.03 -1.80 10.90
N LEU A 129 -26.28 -0.87 9.97
CA LEU A 129 -27.50 -0.07 9.95
C LEU A 129 -28.72 -0.93 9.64
N THR A 130 -28.61 -1.86 8.68
CA THR A 130 -29.66 -2.83 8.37
C THR A 130 -29.98 -3.71 9.57
N THR A 131 -28.95 -4.21 10.26
CA THR A 131 -29.10 -5.00 11.49
C THR A 131 -29.80 -4.19 12.58
N TYR A 132 -29.41 -2.92 12.76
CA TYR A 132 -30.06 -2.01 13.70
C TYR A 132 -31.54 -1.81 13.37
N TYR A 133 -31.91 -1.55 12.11
CA TYR A 133 -33.31 -1.37 11.75
C TYR A 133 -34.13 -2.66 11.87
N ASN A 134 -33.53 -3.83 11.66
CA ASN A 134 -34.20 -5.13 11.83
C ASN A 134 -34.50 -5.44 13.31
N HIS A 135 -33.67 -4.96 14.23
CA HIS A 135 -33.83 -5.18 15.68
C HIS A 135 -34.46 -3.97 16.41
N LYS A 136 -34.68 -2.86 15.71
CA LYS A 136 -35.27 -1.65 16.28
C LYS A 136 -36.75 -1.91 16.59
N THR A 137 -37.10 -1.84 17.86
CA THR A 137 -38.50 -1.86 18.31
C THR A 137 -39.04 -0.43 18.41
N LEU A 138 -40.36 -0.25 18.25
CA LEU A 138 -41.02 1.06 18.29
C LEU A 138 -40.82 1.81 19.62
N PHE A 139 -40.68 1.07 20.72
CA PHE A 139 -40.50 1.61 22.08
C PHE A 139 -39.07 1.46 22.61
N GLY A 140 -38.15 0.90 21.81
CA GLY A 140 -36.78 0.62 22.24
C GLY A 140 -35.90 1.87 22.25
N ASN A 141 -35.01 1.96 23.25
CA ASN A 141 -34.01 3.01 23.29
C ASN A 141 -33.00 2.82 22.14
N LYS A 142 -33.01 3.76 21.18
CA LYS A 142 -32.14 3.74 19.99
C LYS A 142 -30.67 3.53 20.33
N LYS A 143 -30.18 4.22 21.37
CA LYS A 143 -28.77 4.18 21.79
C LYS A 143 -28.40 2.81 22.36
N GLN A 144 -29.24 2.24 23.22
CA GLN A 144 -28.99 0.92 23.80
C GLN A 144 -29.00 -0.19 22.74
N ILE A 145 -29.91 -0.13 21.77
CA ILE A 145 -29.96 -1.12 20.68
C ILE A 145 -28.71 -1.01 19.81
N SER A 146 -28.30 0.22 19.43
CA SER A 146 -27.07 0.40 18.66
C SER A 146 -25.85 -0.09 19.42
N GLU A 147 -25.70 0.25 20.71
CA GLU A 147 -24.56 -0.17 21.53
C GLU A 147 -24.47 -1.70 21.67
N LYS A 148 -25.61 -2.39 21.84
CA LYS A 148 -25.64 -3.86 21.90
C LYS A 148 -25.14 -4.51 20.60
N ILE A 149 -25.56 -3.97 19.45
CA ILE A 149 -25.15 -4.48 18.13
C ILE A 149 -23.67 -4.21 17.87
N ILE A 150 -23.21 -3.00 18.20
CA ILE A 150 -21.81 -2.59 18.03
C ILE A 150 -20.87 -3.39 18.94
N ALA A 151 -21.29 -3.69 20.17
CA ALA A 151 -20.48 -4.45 21.12
C ALA A 151 -20.35 -5.94 20.74
N ASN A 152 -21.38 -6.52 20.12
CA ASN A 152 -21.43 -7.96 19.81
C ASN A 152 -21.74 -8.25 18.34
N PRO A 153 -20.89 -7.83 17.38
CA PRO A 153 -21.20 -7.98 15.94
C PRO A 153 -21.22 -9.43 15.46
N GLN A 154 -20.65 -10.36 16.23
CA GLN A 154 -20.67 -11.81 15.94
C GLN A 154 -22.06 -12.41 16.18
N ASP A 155 -22.75 -12.01 17.24
CA ASP A 155 -24.11 -12.49 17.58
C ASP A 155 -25.13 -12.16 16.48
N TYR A 156 -24.83 -11.13 15.68
CA TYR A 156 -25.65 -10.67 14.57
C TYR A 156 -25.10 -11.08 13.19
N HIS A 157 -24.06 -11.93 13.14
CA HIS A 157 -23.46 -12.44 11.90
C HIS A 157 -23.07 -11.34 10.89
N ILE A 158 -22.67 -10.14 11.36
CA ILE A 158 -22.44 -8.97 10.48
C ILE A 158 -21.30 -9.23 9.48
N TYR A 159 -20.18 -9.77 9.97
CA TYR A 159 -19.00 -10.05 9.14
C TYR A 159 -19.18 -11.29 8.24
N GLU A 160 -19.93 -12.28 8.71
CA GLU A 160 -20.25 -13.48 7.93
C GLU A 160 -21.18 -13.12 6.77
N GLY A 161 -22.24 -12.34 7.05
CA GLY A 161 -23.16 -11.82 6.05
C GLY A 161 -22.44 -11.02 4.97
N LEU A 162 -21.47 -10.18 5.34
CA LEU A 162 -20.71 -9.40 4.35
C LEU A 162 -19.74 -10.26 3.52
N SER A 163 -19.17 -11.31 4.11
CA SER A 163 -18.27 -12.25 3.42
C SER A 163 -18.98 -13.09 2.35
N THR A 164 -20.31 -13.20 2.41
CA THR A 164 -21.10 -13.84 1.34
C THR A 164 -21.22 -12.99 0.07
N LEU A 165 -20.92 -11.69 0.15
CA LEU A 165 -20.92 -10.83 -1.02
C LEU A 165 -19.68 -11.12 -1.89
N THR A 166 -19.90 -11.45 -3.16
CA THR A 166 -18.91 -11.95 -4.13
C THR A 166 -17.69 -11.04 -4.39
N ASN A 167 -17.62 -9.85 -3.80
CA ASN A 167 -16.62 -8.83 -4.07
C ASN A 167 -15.90 -8.29 -2.82
N ILE A 168 -16.01 -8.98 -1.68
CA ILE A 168 -15.41 -8.54 -0.41
C ILE A 168 -14.72 -9.73 0.24
N SER A 169 -13.41 -9.60 0.48
CA SER A 169 -12.67 -10.54 1.31
C SER A 169 -12.74 -10.13 2.78
N ARG A 170 -12.78 -11.11 3.70
CA ARG A 170 -12.66 -10.85 5.14
C ARG A 170 -11.39 -10.07 5.48
N TYR A 171 -10.29 -10.35 4.77
CA TYR A 171 -9.00 -9.69 4.97
C TYR A 171 -8.99 -8.22 4.58
N ASP A 172 -9.98 -7.75 3.81
CA ASP A 172 -10.12 -6.34 3.44
C ASP A 172 -10.97 -5.53 4.45
N LEU A 173 -11.48 -6.18 5.51
CA LEU A 173 -12.36 -5.58 6.50
C LEU A 173 -11.60 -5.26 7.79
N PRO A 174 -11.77 -4.05 8.35
CA PRO A 174 -11.24 -3.72 9.68
C PRO A 174 -11.82 -4.61 10.78
N ASP A 175 -11.04 -4.81 11.82
CA ASP A 175 -11.46 -5.55 13.01
C ASP A 175 -12.69 -4.92 13.68
N PRO A 176 -13.52 -5.73 14.37
CA PRO A 176 -14.70 -5.25 15.10
C PRO A 176 -14.43 -4.07 16.02
N GLU A 177 -13.27 -4.05 16.67
CA GLU A 177 -12.88 -2.98 17.60
C GLU A 177 -12.77 -1.62 16.91
N VAL A 178 -12.28 -1.58 15.67
CA VAL A 178 -12.17 -0.34 14.89
C VAL A 178 -13.56 0.26 14.65
N TYR A 179 -14.56 -0.58 14.37
CA TYR A 179 -15.94 -0.12 14.19
C TYR A 179 -16.60 0.24 15.51
N ARG A 180 -16.27 -0.44 16.62
CA ARG A 180 -16.70 -0.04 17.96
C ARG A 180 -16.29 1.39 18.28
N ASP A 181 -15.02 1.72 18.04
CA ASP A 181 -14.48 3.04 18.31
C ASP A 181 -15.05 4.08 17.34
N PHE A 182 -15.20 3.72 16.06
CA PHE A 182 -15.84 4.57 15.06
C PHE A 182 -17.28 4.96 15.43
N PHE A 183 -18.11 3.98 15.83
CA PHE A 183 -19.51 4.23 16.18
C PHE A 183 -19.69 4.85 17.57
N HIS A 184 -18.67 4.80 18.43
CA HIS A 184 -18.66 5.55 19.69
C HIS A 184 -18.67 7.06 19.42
N LEU A 185 -17.94 7.51 18.40
CA LEU A 185 -17.87 8.91 17.98
C LEU A 185 -18.98 9.30 17.00
N ASN A 186 -19.44 8.34 16.18
CA ASN A 186 -20.42 8.56 15.12
C ASN A 186 -21.62 7.64 15.35
N PRO A 187 -22.72 8.10 15.98
CA PRO A 187 -23.83 7.24 16.33
C PRO A 187 -24.44 6.52 15.12
N LEU A 188 -24.54 5.18 15.20
CA LEU A 188 -24.99 4.34 14.08
C LEU A 188 -26.31 4.79 13.45
N TYR A 189 -27.26 5.23 14.27
CA TYR A 189 -28.61 5.63 13.83
C TYR A 189 -28.69 7.02 13.16
N GLU A 190 -27.58 7.75 13.07
CA GLU A 190 -27.50 9.03 12.34
C GLU A 190 -27.13 8.83 10.86
N PHE A 191 -26.61 7.64 10.51
CA PHE A 191 -26.28 7.31 9.13
C PHE A 191 -27.54 7.00 8.30
N LYS A 192 -27.47 7.31 7.00
CA LYS A 192 -28.47 6.94 6.00
C LYS A 192 -28.14 5.57 5.41
N LYS A 193 -29.16 4.80 5.04
CA LYS A 193 -28.97 3.53 4.32
C LYS A 193 -28.39 3.81 2.94
N LEU A 194 -27.60 2.87 2.41
CA LEU A 194 -27.05 3.00 1.06
C LEU A 194 -28.15 3.14 0.02
N SER A 195 -29.26 2.43 0.18
CA SER A 195 -30.44 2.54 -0.71
C SER A 195 -31.03 3.96 -0.72
N GLU A 196 -30.99 4.69 0.40
CA GLU A 196 -31.49 6.07 0.52
C GLU A 196 -30.57 7.08 -0.17
N THR A 197 -29.31 6.72 -0.45
CA THR A 197 -28.37 7.57 -1.20
C THR A 197 -28.57 7.45 -2.72
N CYS A 198 -29.37 6.50 -3.18
CA CYS A 198 -29.68 6.31 -4.58
C CYS A 198 -30.69 7.36 -5.07
N THR A 199 -30.46 7.88 -6.27
CA THR A 199 -31.41 8.81 -6.92
C THR A 199 -31.92 8.20 -8.21
N TYR A 200 -33.18 8.51 -8.56
CA TYR A 200 -33.79 8.02 -9.79
C TYR A 200 -32.98 8.39 -11.04
N PHE A 201 -32.54 9.65 -11.12
CA PHE A 201 -31.83 10.16 -12.31
C PHE A 201 -30.33 9.83 -12.37
N ARG A 202 -29.64 9.69 -11.23
CA ARG A 202 -28.18 9.47 -11.20
C ARG A 202 -27.78 8.06 -10.76
N GLY A 203 -28.75 7.20 -10.42
CA GLY A 203 -28.51 5.88 -9.87
C GLY A 203 -27.92 5.93 -8.45
N CYS A 204 -27.34 4.80 -8.03
CA CYS A 204 -26.67 4.67 -6.73
C CYS A 204 -25.18 5.07 -6.83
N PRO A 205 -24.67 5.92 -5.93
CA PRO A 205 -23.24 6.27 -5.89
C PRO A 205 -22.32 5.05 -5.75
N ILE A 206 -22.75 4.04 -4.98
CA ILE A 206 -21.99 2.80 -4.79
C ILE A 206 -21.78 2.02 -6.10
N ASN A 207 -22.77 2.05 -7.02
CA ASN A 207 -22.66 1.36 -8.31
C ASN A 207 -21.62 2.05 -9.21
N LYS A 208 -21.57 3.39 -9.17
CA LYS A 208 -20.53 4.14 -9.89
C LYS A 208 -19.14 3.82 -9.35
N LEU A 209 -19.03 3.68 -8.03
CA LEU A 209 -17.78 3.28 -7.39
C LEU A 209 -17.35 1.86 -7.79
N ASP A 210 -18.30 0.91 -7.84
CA ASP A 210 -18.03 -0.47 -8.30
C ASP A 210 -17.57 -0.49 -9.78
N VAL A 211 -18.20 0.28 -10.66
CA VAL A 211 -17.78 0.42 -12.07
C VAL A 211 -16.38 1.04 -12.18
N ALA A 212 -16.10 2.09 -11.41
CA ALA A 212 -14.80 2.73 -11.41
C ALA A 212 -13.66 1.80 -10.96
N ILE A 213 -13.92 0.99 -9.92
CA ILE A 213 -12.95 0.00 -9.40
C ILE A 213 -12.71 -1.13 -10.40
N ALA A 214 -13.78 -1.65 -11.02
CA ALA A 214 -13.71 -2.83 -11.88
C ALA A 214 -13.21 -2.52 -13.29
N TYR A 215 -13.55 -1.36 -13.85
CA TYR A 215 -13.33 -1.06 -15.27
C TYR A 215 -12.55 0.23 -15.50
N GLU A 216 -13.01 1.38 -14.98
CA GLU A 216 -12.45 2.69 -15.37
C GLU A 216 -10.99 2.87 -14.92
N LEU A 217 -10.66 2.50 -13.68
CA LEU A 217 -9.30 2.64 -13.16
C LEU A 217 -8.31 1.69 -13.87
N PRO A 218 -8.62 0.39 -14.06
CA PRO A 218 -7.79 -0.49 -14.90
C PRO A 218 -7.63 0.01 -16.35
N GLU A 219 -8.71 0.50 -16.97
CA GLU A 219 -8.66 1.04 -18.33
C GLU A 219 -7.77 2.28 -18.42
N LEU A 220 -7.82 3.15 -17.40
CA LEU A 220 -6.97 4.33 -17.29
C LEU A 220 -5.48 3.96 -17.24
N VAL A 221 -5.11 2.89 -16.52
CA VAL A 221 -3.73 2.37 -16.52
C VAL A 221 -3.34 1.93 -17.92
N GLY A 222 -4.20 1.17 -18.61
CA GLY A 222 -3.94 0.69 -19.96
C GLY A 222 -3.78 1.83 -20.98
N LYS A 223 -4.62 2.86 -20.89
CA LYS A 223 -4.53 4.08 -21.71
C LYS A 223 -3.22 4.82 -21.45
N TYR A 224 -2.84 5.00 -20.18
CA TYR A 224 -1.59 5.65 -19.81
C TYR A 224 -0.36 4.92 -20.38
N LYS A 225 -0.32 3.58 -20.28
CA LYS A 225 0.78 2.78 -20.83
C LYS A 225 0.98 3.00 -22.33
N LYS A 226 -0.11 2.89 -23.10
CA LYS A 226 -0.09 3.14 -24.56
C LYS A 226 0.38 4.55 -24.89
N MET A 227 -0.07 5.56 -24.14
CA MET A 227 0.36 6.95 -24.34
C MET A 227 1.84 7.14 -24.02
N SER A 228 2.33 6.53 -22.93
CA SER A 228 3.73 6.59 -22.52
C SER A 228 4.65 5.93 -23.56
N GLU A 229 4.30 4.74 -24.03
CA GLU A 229 5.02 4.01 -25.08
C GLU A 229 5.06 4.80 -26.39
N ALA A 230 3.93 5.38 -26.81
CA ALA A 230 3.87 6.22 -28.00
C ALA A 230 4.71 7.50 -27.88
N ALA A 231 4.80 8.09 -26.68
CA ALA A 231 5.63 9.27 -26.44
C ALA A 231 7.12 8.93 -26.48
N LEU A 232 7.52 7.81 -25.86
CA LEU A 232 8.90 7.29 -25.90
C LEU A 232 9.33 7.00 -27.35
N ALA A 233 8.51 6.29 -28.12
CA ALA A 233 8.80 5.99 -29.53
C ALA A 233 8.98 7.25 -30.39
N LYS A 234 8.26 8.34 -30.11
CA LYS A 234 8.44 9.61 -30.82
C LYS A 234 9.74 10.31 -30.46
N LEU A 235 10.18 10.20 -29.20
CA LEU A 235 11.45 10.77 -28.75
C LEU A 235 12.64 10.03 -29.39
N ASP A 236 12.58 8.70 -29.47
CA ASP A 236 13.63 7.89 -30.08
C ASP A 236 13.83 8.23 -31.57
N VAL A 237 12.74 8.57 -32.28
CA VAL A 237 12.79 9.01 -33.68
C VAL A 237 13.43 10.40 -33.85
N LEU A 238 13.41 11.24 -32.81
CA LEU A 238 13.96 12.60 -32.84
C LEU A 238 15.43 12.69 -32.39
N THR A 239 15.97 11.65 -31.75
CA THR A 239 17.41 11.51 -31.46
C THR A 239 18.09 10.73 -32.57
N PRO A 240 18.74 11.38 -33.57
CA PRO A 240 19.60 10.65 -34.48
C PRO A 240 20.76 10.07 -33.67
N THR A 241 20.93 8.75 -33.73
CA THR A 241 22.14 8.07 -33.28
C THR A 241 23.34 8.71 -33.96
N SER A 242 24.09 9.52 -33.22
CA SER A 242 25.44 9.92 -33.64
C SER A 242 26.32 8.67 -33.57
N ASP A 243 26.44 7.97 -34.71
CA ASP A 243 27.42 6.91 -34.95
C ASP A 243 28.84 7.47 -34.75
N PHE A 244 29.35 7.41 -33.52
CA PHE A 244 30.77 7.47 -33.25
C PHE A 244 31.35 6.08 -33.52
N GLY A 245 31.87 5.85 -34.74
CA GLY A 245 32.67 4.65 -34.98
C GLY A 245 32.75 4.09 -36.40
N LYS A 246 33.04 4.91 -37.43
CA LYS A 246 33.73 4.41 -38.63
C LYS A 246 34.92 5.32 -38.95
N GLY A 247 35.99 5.14 -38.18
CA GLY A 247 37.33 5.55 -38.62
C GLY A 247 37.71 4.73 -39.84
N LYS A 248 37.72 5.39 -41.00
CA LYS A 248 38.34 4.85 -42.22
C LYS A 248 39.84 4.72 -41.98
N SER A 249 40.36 3.50 -42.02
CA SER A 249 41.78 3.25 -42.26
C SER A 249 42.06 3.52 -43.75
N ASN A 250 42.63 4.67 -44.05
CA ASN A 250 43.33 4.92 -45.31
C ASN A 250 44.75 5.34 -44.95
N SER A 251 45.69 4.42 -45.10
CA SER A 251 47.11 4.56 -45.49
C SER A 251 47.85 3.30 -45.08
#